data_AF-A0A5C3QUB8-F1
#
_entry.id   AF-A0A5C3QUB8-F1
#
_cell.length_a   1.000
_cell.length_b   1.000
_cell.length_c   1.000
_cell.angle_alpha   90.00
_cell.angle_beta   90.00
_cell.angle_gamma   90.00
#
_symmetry.space_group_name_H-M   'P 1'
#
loop_
_entity.id
_entity.type
_entity.pdbx_description
1 polymer ?
#
loop_
_entity_poly.entity_id
_entity_poly.type
_entity_poly.pdbx_seq_one_letter_code
_entity_poly.pdbx_strand_id
1 'polypeptide(L)'
;MPYYIRWLDQTFHSRKQTEELLTPEVQDGTITQQDYELAVRFLPGNHRYYGEMGGVGLGTLAACYGIHGKRMFKQPMSVFSMAPLRPNSGVSPRLKPQQIVAATIMAYLTGKIIGQVSRLKSHIAFTRSLDNPSGFEQAIEHIYAKGPDGASGKKLGFSVGWDVPSQGGAQGGVVGEVLGMQGHEEVIRRKRKQEDEELGGFTSLPAPEPVADSQQANSTADFPRSANSSPSPSDSSFASTSSLPSSTPSASEPDSGAANSKSKWDEIRAANSRGVNPSSWDSIRQSHERTRVQAGANTAQSRDKSPTAIPAYGDSSRTEEQLKFDAMLEAERSNKHRD
;
A
#
# COMPACT_ATOMS: atom_id res chain seq x y z
N MET A 1 -5.42 15.00 -7.91
CA MET A 1 -4.06 15.51 -7.62
C MET A 1 -3.23 14.40 -6.98
N PRO A 2 -1.99 14.10 -7.39
CA PRO A 2 -1.11 13.25 -6.57
C PRO A 2 -0.78 14.05 -5.31
N TYR A 3 -1.50 13.81 -4.22
CA TYR A 3 -1.11 14.35 -2.92
C TYR A 3 0.38 14.12 -2.72
N TYR A 4 1.05 15.08 -2.10
CA TYR A 4 2.40 14.85 -1.60
C TYR A 4 2.29 13.82 -0.48
N ILE A 5 2.34 12.53 -0.84
CA ILE A 5 2.36 11.38 0.06
C ILE A 5 3.44 11.57 1.13
N ARG A 6 4.54 12.26 0.78
CA ARG A 6 5.59 12.68 1.70
C ARG A 6 5.14 13.73 2.73
N TRP A 7 4.35 14.72 2.33
CA TRP A 7 3.79 15.72 3.24
C TRP A 7 2.77 15.08 4.19
N LEU A 8 1.87 14.22 3.68
CA LEU A 8 0.91 13.49 4.53
C LEU A 8 1.64 12.70 5.63
N ASP A 9 2.72 12.02 5.28
CA ASP A 9 3.53 11.31 6.28
C ASP A 9 4.14 12.23 7.34
N GLN A 10 4.63 13.39 6.92
CA GLN A 10 5.25 14.35 7.83
C GLN A 10 4.22 15.01 8.75
N THR A 11 3.05 15.33 8.23
CA THR A 11 1.99 16.05 8.95
C THR A 11 1.21 15.13 9.90
N PHE A 12 1.01 13.87 9.53
CA PHE A 12 0.18 12.94 10.29
C PHE A 12 1.01 11.88 11.03
N HIS A 13 2.13 12.27 11.65
CA HIS A 13 3.11 11.30 12.17
C HIS A 13 2.67 10.49 13.38
N SER A 14 1.63 10.97 14.07
CA SER A 14 1.05 10.25 15.20
C SER A 14 -0.46 10.25 15.13
N ARG A 15 -1.06 9.25 15.79
CA ARG A 15 -2.51 9.17 15.95
C ARG A 15 -3.08 10.42 16.61
N LYS A 16 -2.49 10.85 17.73
CA LYS A 16 -2.91 12.04 18.47
C LYS A 16 -2.91 13.30 17.59
N GLN A 17 -1.86 13.52 16.81
CA GLN A 17 -1.78 14.66 15.89
C GLN A 17 -2.81 14.55 14.75
N THR A 18 -3.07 13.34 14.27
CA THR A 18 -4.11 13.11 13.25
C THR A 18 -5.50 13.44 13.79
N GLU A 19 -5.81 13.00 15.01
CA GLU A 19 -7.03 13.35 15.71
C GLU A 19 -7.12 14.87 15.91
N GLU A 20 -6.06 15.52 16.40
CA GLU A 20 -6.02 16.96 16.64
C GLU A 20 -6.24 17.80 15.36
N LEU A 21 -5.64 17.40 14.23
CA LEU A 21 -5.77 18.10 12.96
C LEU A 21 -7.12 17.85 12.27
N LEU A 22 -7.69 16.64 12.38
CA LEU A 22 -8.95 16.28 11.70
C LEU A 22 -10.20 16.55 12.55
N THR A 23 -10.10 16.64 13.88
CA THR A 23 -11.25 16.90 14.76
C THR A 23 -12.03 18.16 14.37
N PRO A 24 -11.39 19.31 14.06
CA PRO A 24 -12.11 20.50 13.61
C PRO A 24 -12.92 20.24 12.33
N GLU A 25 -12.36 19.49 11.38
CA GLU A 25 -13.01 19.20 10.08
C GLU A 25 -14.23 18.26 10.23
N VAL A 26 -14.25 17.42 11.27
CA VAL A 26 -15.45 16.63 11.64
C VAL A 26 -16.52 17.55 12.21
N GLN A 27 -16.14 18.48 13.09
CA GLN A 27 -17.08 19.42 13.72
C GLN A 27 -17.70 20.37 12.70
N ASP A 28 -16.91 20.78 11.70
CA ASP A 28 -17.37 21.61 10.58
C ASP A 28 -18.23 20.83 9.58
N GLY A 29 -18.29 19.49 9.70
CA GLY A 29 -19.06 18.62 8.81
C GLY A 29 -18.41 18.42 7.44
N THR A 30 -17.17 18.86 7.24
CA THR A 30 -16.39 18.67 6.01
C THR A 30 -16.11 17.19 5.77
N ILE A 31 -15.79 16.45 6.84
CA ILE A 31 -15.58 15.00 6.80
C ILE A 31 -16.60 14.26 7.65
N THR A 32 -16.96 13.05 7.21
CA THR A 32 -17.85 12.19 7.99
C THR A 32 -17.13 11.59 9.19
N GLN A 33 -17.88 11.23 10.24
CA GLN A 33 -17.32 10.55 11.42
C GLN A 33 -16.61 9.24 11.05
N GLN A 34 -17.15 8.51 10.08
CA GLN A 34 -16.56 7.25 9.60
C GLN A 34 -15.22 7.49 8.88
N ASP A 35 -15.16 8.49 8.00
CA ASP A 35 -13.93 8.86 7.29
C ASP A 35 -12.83 9.33 8.25
N TYR A 36 -13.22 10.06 9.29
CA TYR A 36 -12.32 10.45 10.38
C TYR A 36 -11.69 9.23 11.08
N GLU A 37 -12.50 8.25 11.49
CA GLU A 37 -11.99 7.05 12.15
C GLU A 37 -11.06 6.23 11.24
N LEU A 38 -11.40 6.12 9.95
CA LEU A 38 -10.54 5.47 8.95
C LEU A 38 -9.22 6.21 8.79
N ALA A 39 -9.25 7.54 8.70
CA ALA A 39 -8.06 8.37 8.55
C ALA A 39 -7.13 8.28 9.77
N VAL A 40 -7.69 8.38 10.98
CA VAL A 40 -6.96 8.24 12.26
C VAL A 40 -6.26 6.89 12.37
N ARG A 41 -6.89 5.82 11.87
CA ARG A 41 -6.28 4.49 11.84
C ARG A 41 -5.23 4.33 10.73
N PHE A 42 -5.51 4.88 9.55
CA PHE A 42 -4.69 4.65 8.37
C PHE A 42 -3.43 5.53 8.34
N LEU A 43 -3.57 6.84 8.53
CA LEU A 43 -2.51 7.83 8.29
C LEU A 43 -1.23 7.59 9.10
N PRO A 44 -1.24 7.35 10.42
CA PRO A 44 -0.04 7.00 11.19
C PRO A 44 0.38 5.52 11.01
N GLY A 45 -0.17 4.81 10.03
CA GLY A 45 0.02 3.37 9.84
C GLY A 45 1.39 2.95 9.30
N ASN A 46 1.64 1.64 9.33
CA ASN A 46 2.93 1.04 8.97
C ASN A 46 3.30 1.16 7.48
N HIS A 47 2.38 1.61 6.62
CA HIS A 47 2.60 1.72 5.16
C HIS A 47 3.76 2.65 4.79
N ARG A 48 4.11 3.58 5.69
CA ARG A 48 5.25 4.49 5.57
C ARG A 48 6.59 3.77 5.51
N TYR A 49 6.68 2.64 6.20
CA TYR A 49 7.90 1.85 6.31
C TYR A 49 8.06 0.83 5.18
N TYR A 50 7.08 0.68 4.28
CA TYR A 50 7.16 -0.32 3.20
C TYR A 50 8.37 -0.14 2.29
N GLY A 51 8.75 1.11 1.99
CA GLY A 51 9.97 1.41 1.24
C GLY A 51 11.23 0.91 1.93
N GLU A 52 11.38 1.20 3.23
CA GLU A 52 12.57 0.80 3.99
C GLU A 52 12.59 -0.69 4.30
N MET A 53 11.45 -1.27 4.70
CA MET A 53 11.33 -2.72 4.95
C MET A 53 11.57 -3.53 3.68
N GLY A 54 11.04 -3.09 2.53
CA GLY A 54 11.27 -3.74 1.24
C GLY A 54 12.75 -3.72 0.85
N GLY A 55 13.40 -2.55 0.97
CA GLY A 55 14.82 -2.41 0.69
C GLY A 55 15.70 -3.26 1.60
N VAL A 56 15.53 -3.13 2.93
CA VAL A 56 16.29 -3.89 3.93
C VAL A 56 16.06 -5.40 3.77
N GLY A 57 14.81 -5.82 3.54
CA GLY A 57 14.45 -7.21 3.37
C GLY A 57 15.14 -7.86 2.16
N LEU A 58 15.00 -7.28 0.97
CA LEU A 58 15.63 -7.83 -0.24
C LEU A 58 17.15 -7.70 -0.23
N GLY A 59 17.69 -6.59 0.27
CA GLY A 59 19.14 -6.41 0.41
C GLY A 59 19.77 -7.45 1.33
N THR A 60 19.15 -7.68 2.50
CA THR A 60 19.63 -8.68 3.47
C THR A 60 19.54 -10.08 2.89
N LEU A 61 18.44 -10.41 2.20
CA LEU A 61 18.27 -11.73 1.57
C LEU A 61 19.32 -11.97 0.48
N ALA A 62 19.61 -10.98 -0.37
CA ALA A 62 20.65 -11.07 -1.39
C ALA A 62 22.05 -11.24 -0.77
N ALA A 63 22.36 -10.47 0.27
CA ALA A 63 23.64 -10.59 0.99
C ALA A 63 23.81 -11.97 1.63
N CYS A 64 22.78 -12.45 2.34
CA CYS A 64 22.76 -13.78 2.94
C CYS A 64 22.94 -14.87 1.88
N TYR A 65 22.24 -14.77 0.75
CA TYR A 65 22.38 -15.72 -0.35
C TYR A 65 23.81 -15.72 -0.94
N GLY A 66 24.41 -14.54 -1.15
CA GLY A 66 25.78 -14.42 -1.65
C GLY A 66 26.84 -15.01 -0.71
N ILE A 67 26.68 -14.79 0.60
CA ILE A 67 27.64 -15.26 1.64
C ILE A 67 27.43 -16.75 1.95
N HIS A 68 26.18 -17.17 2.17
CA HIS A 68 25.84 -18.50 2.70
C HIS A 68 25.39 -19.49 1.63
N GLY A 69 25.04 -19.06 0.42
CA GLY A 69 24.57 -19.95 -0.65
C GLY A 69 25.56 -21.07 -0.96
N LYS A 70 26.87 -20.78 -0.93
CA LYS A 70 27.92 -21.81 -1.11
C LYS A 70 27.95 -22.87 0.00
N ARG A 71 27.51 -22.52 1.22
CA ARG A 71 27.47 -23.42 2.37
C ARG A 71 26.15 -24.19 2.44
N MET A 72 25.03 -23.55 2.11
CA MET A 72 23.71 -24.19 2.11
C MET A 72 23.58 -25.28 1.05
N PHE A 73 24.13 -25.08 -0.17
CA PHE A 73 24.04 -26.08 -1.24
C PHE A 73 25.11 -27.19 -1.16
N LYS A 74 26.02 -27.15 -0.18
CA LYS A 74 27.07 -28.18 0.00
C LYS A 74 26.75 -29.21 1.08
N GLN A 75 25.66 -29.06 1.81
CA GLN A 75 25.25 -30.04 2.81
C GLN A 75 24.33 -31.07 2.13
N PRO A 76 24.74 -32.33 1.96
CA PRO A 76 23.85 -33.38 1.50
C PRO A 76 22.76 -33.55 2.56
N MET A 77 21.51 -33.25 2.21
CA MET A 77 20.34 -33.60 3.04
C MET A 77 20.22 -35.13 3.05
N SER A 78 20.99 -35.80 3.91
CA SER A 78 21.17 -37.25 3.93
C SER A 78 19.99 -38.02 4.54
N VAL A 79 18.77 -37.49 4.52
CA VAL A 79 17.62 -38.13 5.20
C VAL A 79 16.69 -38.89 4.24
N PHE A 80 16.88 -38.74 2.92
CA PHE A 80 16.17 -39.56 1.94
C PHE A 80 17.15 -40.11 0.89
N SER A 81 17.57 -41.36 1.10
CA SER A 81 18.25 -42.16 0.09
C SER A 81 17.31 -42.45 -1.08
N MET A 82 17.30 -41.59 -2.09
CA MET A 82 16.94 -41.98 -3.45
C MET A 82 18.06 -41.54 -4.40
N ALA A 83 18.37 -42.44 -5.34
CA ALA A 83 19.61 -42.49 -6.09
C ALA A 83 20.05 -41.14 -6.71
N PRO A 84 21.35 -40.81 -6.67
CA PRO A 84 21.88 -39.56 -7.20
C PRO A 84 21.86 -39.60 -8.74
N LEU A 85 20.86 -38.96 -9.34
CA LEU A 85 21.01 -38.45 -10.70
C LEU A 85 22.08 -37.38 -10.66
N ARG A 86 23.32 -37.74 -11.06
CA ARG A 86 24.46 -36.83 -11.14
C ARG A 86 24.15 -35.70 -12.14
N PRO A 87 23.95 -34.44 -11.72
CA PRO A 87 23.89 -33.34 -12.67
C PRO A 87 25.30 -33.12 -13.23
N ASN A 88 25.54 -33.62 -14.45
CA ASN A 88 26.82 -33.55 -15.17
C ASN A 88 27.10 -32.17 -15.80
N SER A 89 26.80 -31.07 -15.11
CA SER A 89 27.07 -29.71 -15.60
C SER A 89 27.95 -28.95 -14.62
N GLY A 90 29.26 -29.19 -14.72
CA GLY A 90 30.33 -28.69 -13.84
C GLY A 90 30.64 -27.20 -13.89
N VAL A 91 29.64 -26.32 -14.00
CA VAL A 91 29.84 -24.86 -13.99
C VAL A 91 29.03 -24.23 -12.87
N SER A 92 29.52 -24.31 -11.64
CA SER A 92 29.01 -23.44 -10.57
C SER A 92 29.54 -22.01 -10.83
N PRO A 93 28.68 -21.00 -11.06
CA PRO A 93 29.14 -19.64 -11.29
C PRO A 93 29.89 -19.14 -10.05
N ARG A 94 31.20 -18.91 -10.20
CA ARG A 94 32.01 -18.28 -9.15
C ARG A 94 31.74 -16.78 -9.16
N LEU A 95 30.71 -16.37 -8.43
CA LEU A 95 30.46 -14.94 -8.22
C LEU A 95 31.67 -14.32 -7.49
N LYS A 96 32.22 -13.25 -8.07
CA LYS A 96 33.27 -12.44 -7.45
C LYS A 96 32.67 -11.63 -6.30
N PRO A 97 33.41 -11.30 -5.22
CA PRO A 97 32.88 -10.50 -4.11
C PRO A 97 32.24 -9.18 -4.55
N GLN A 98 32.82 -8.50 -5.55
CA GLN A 98 32.26 -7.27 -6.13
C GLN A 98 30.88 -7.49 -6.75
N GLN A 99 30.63 -8.66 -7.38
CA GLN A 99 29.32 -8.98 -7.95
C GLN A 99 28.27 -9.22 -6.85
N ILE A 100 28.67 -9.78 -5.70
CA ILE A 100 27.78 -9.94 -4.54
C ILE A 100 27.38 -8.57 -3.99
N VAL A 101 28.34 -7.67 -3.81
CA VAL A 101 28.06 -6.29 -3.35
C VAL A 101 27.13 -5.56 -4.32
N ALA A 102 27.42 -5.61 -5.61
CA ALA A 102 26.57 -4.99 -6.64
C ALA A 102 25.14 -5.58 -6.63
N ALA A 103 25.01 -6.91 -6.54
CA ALA A 103 23.71 -7.58 -6.47
C ALA A 103 22.92 -7.17 -5.21
N THR A 104 23.58 -7.04 -4.06
CA THR A 104 22.96 -6.58 -2.82
C THR A 104 22.43 -5.14 -2.93
N ILE A 105 23.22 -4.22 -3.50
CA ILE A 105 22.81 -2.82 -3.70
C ILE A 105 21.61 -2.76 -4.65
N MET A 106 21.66 -3.49 -5.77
CA MET A 106 20.55 -3.54 -6.73
C MET A 106 19.29 -4.15 -6.11
N ALA A 107 19.42 -5.20 -5.30
CA ALA A 107 18.30 -5.80 -4.57
C ALA A 107 17.68 -4.82 -3.56
N TYR A 108 18.50 -4.06 -2.83
CA TYR A 108 18.02 -3.00 -1.94
C TYR A 108 17.22 -1.93 -2.68
N LEU A 109 17.76 -1.38 -3.78
CA LEU A 109 17.06 -0.37 -4.58
C LEU A 109 15.75 -0.91 -5.17
N THR A 110 15.77 -2.14 -5.67
CA THR A 110 14.57 -2.83 -6.18
C THR A 110 13.53 -2.98 -5.09
N GLY A 111 13.95 -3.37 -3.88
CA GLY A 111 13.08 -3.47 -2.71
C GLY A 111 12.46 -2.12 -2.33
N LYS A 112 13.21 -1.02 -2.41
CA LYS A 112 12.66 0.33 -2.18
C LYS A 112 11.57 0.67 -3.19
N ILE A 113 11.78 0.40 -4.48
CA ILE A 113 10.79 0.67 -5.54
C ILE A 113 9.51 -0.12 -5.29
N ILE A 114 9.63 -1.43 -5.03
CA ILE A 114 8.48 -2.31 -4.71
C ILE A 114 7.74 -1.80 -3.47
N GLY A 115 8.48 -1.38 -2.45
CA GLY A 115 7.92 -0.80 -1.22
C GLY A 115 7.15 0.51 -1.48
N GLN A 116 7.66 1.39 -2.34
CA GLN A 116 6.97 2.62 -2.74
C GLN A 116 5.68 2.33 -3.52
N VAL A 117 5.70 1.36 -4.45
CA VAL A 117 4.49 0.95 -5.17
C VAL A 117 3.45 0.39 -4.19
N SER A 118 3.87 -0.43 -3.23
CA SER A 118 2.98 -0.99 -2.21
C SER A 118 2.36 0.11 -1.34
N ARG A 119 3.14 1.14 -0.98
CA ARG A 119 2.66 2.32 -0.27
C ARG A 119 1.62 3.08 -1.07
N LEU A 120 1.86 3.33 -2.35
CA LEU A 120 0.89 3.98 -3.24
C LEU A 120 -0.42 3.17 -3.31
N LYS A 121 -0.31 1.84 -3.46
CA LYS A 121 -1.49 0.95 -3.46
C LYS A 121 -2.29 1.06 -2.17
N SER A 122 -1.65 1.16 -1.01
CA SER A 122 -2.37 1.35 0.26
C SER A 122 -3.08 2.71 0.35
N HIS A 123 -2.48 3.80 -0.16
CA HIS A 123 -3.17 5.10 -0.21
C HIS A 123 -4.37 5.07 -1.16
N ILE A 124 -4.24 4.44 -2.33
CA ILE A 124 -5.36 4.27 -3.28
C ILE A 124 -6.47 3.43 -2.65
N ALA A 125 -6.14 2.37 -1.92
CA ALA A 125 -7.12 1.55 -1.23
C ALA A 125 -7.84 2.34 -0.13
N PHE A 126 -7.10 3.16 0.62
CA PHE A 126 -7.66 4.06 1.64
C PHE A 126 -8.63 5.09 1.05
N THR A 127 -8.23 5.83 0.01
CA THR A 127 -9.11 6.83 -0.59
C THR A 127 -10.37 6.23 -1.20
N ARG A 128 -10.29 5.00 -1.71
CA ARG A 128 -11.47 4.24 -2.18
C ARG A 128 -12.36 3.70 -1.07
N SER A 129 -11.85 3.63 0.17
CA SER A 129 -12.62 3.19 1.33
C SER A 129 -13.34 4.32 2.07
N LEU A 130 -13.07 5.58 1.68
CA LEU A 130 -13.76 6.74 2.22
C LEU A 130 -15.16 6.85 1.63
N ASP A 131 -16.14 7.20 2.46
CA ASP A 131 -17.52 7.45 2.04
C ASP A 131 -17.63 8.79 1.30
N ASN A 132 -16.90 9.82 1.77
CA ASN A 132 -16.83 11.13 1.11
C ASN A 132 -15.37 11.53 0.79
N PRO A 133 -14.78 11.00 -0.30
CA PRO A 133 -13.39 11.30 -0.66
C PRO A 133 -13.17 12.80 -0.96
N SER A 134 -14.16 13.50 -1.52
CA SER A 134 -14.09 14.94 -1.79
C SER A 134 -14.07 15.79 -0.52
N GLY A 135 -14.85 15.42 0.50
CA GLY A 135 -14.83 16.11 1.80
C GLY A 135 -13.49 15.92 2.50
N PHE A 136 -12.92 14.72 2.43
CA PHE A 136 -11.57 14.47 2.94
C PHE A 136 -10.51 15.29 2.20
N GLU A 137 -10.61 15.44 0.88
CA GLU A 137 -9.72 16.31 0.10
C GLU A 137 -9.74 17.76 0.60
N GLN A 138 -10.93 18.33 0.77
CA GLN A 138 -11.11 19.69 1.27
C GLN A 138 -10.54 19.87 2.69
N ALA A 139 -10.78 18.91 3.58
CA ALA A 139 -10.21 18.92 4.93
C ALA A 139 -8.67 18.92 4.92
N ILE A 140 -8.06 18.11 4.05
CA ILE A 140 -6.61 18.11 3.89
C ILE A 140 -6.09 19.44 3.34
N GLU A 141 -6.81 20.08 2.42
CA GLU A 141 -6.47 21.42 1.92
C GLU A 141 -6.58 22.49 3.01
N HIS A 142 -7.62 22.45 3.85
CA HIS A 142 -7.75 23.34 5.01
C HIS A 142 -6.58 23.19 5.98
N ILE A 143 -6.21 21.94 6.31
CA ILE A 143 -5.06 21.64 7.17
C ILE A 143 -3.75 22.11 6.52
N TYR A 144 -3.59 21.91 5.21
CA TYR A 144 -2.42 22.38 4.48
C TYR A 144 -2.32 23.91 4.49
N ALA A 145 -3.43 24.61 4.28
CA ALA A 145 -3.50 26.08 4.32
C ALA A 145 -3.20 26.63 5.72
N LYS A 146 -3.65 25.93 6.77
CA LYS A 146 -3.43 26.31 8.17
C LYS A 146 -2.00 26.03 8.65
N GLY A 147 -1.35 25.02 8.08
CA GLY A 147 -0.04 24.53 8.49
C GLY A 147 -0.12 23.69 9.79
N PRO A 148 0.86 22.78 10.02
CA PRO A 148 0.82 21.84 11.14
C PRO A 148 0.85 22.51 12.52
N ASP A 149 1.42 23.71 12.63
CA ASP A 149 1.60 24.40 13.91
C ASP A 149 0.43 25.34 14.23
N GLY A 150 -0.56 25.48 13.33
CA GLY A 150 -1.66 26.46 13.45
C GLY A 150 -1.21 27.93 13.49
N ALA A 151 0.11 28.18 13.48
CA ALA A 151 0.74 29.46 13.67
C ALA A 151 1.38 29.91 12.35
N SER A 152 0.61 30.65 11.57
CA SER A 152 1.07 31.60 10.55
C SER A 152 1.91 31.03 9.40
N GLY A 153 1.35 31.07 8.18
CA GLY A 153 1.74 32.05 7.14
C GLY A 153 3.21 32.16 6.69
N LYS A 154 4.16 31.43 7.27
CA LYS A 154 5.44 31.17 6.65
C LYS A 154 5.13 30.16 5.58
N LYS A 155 5.02 30.63 4.33
CA LYS A 155 5.21 29.79 3.15
C LYS A 155 6.42 28.92 3.47
N LEU A 156 6.19 27.68 3.90
CA LEU A 156 7.22 26.67 3.93
C LEU A 156 7.68 26.68 2.48
N GLY A 157 8.89 27.21 2.27
CA GLY A 157 9.58 27.20 1.00
C GLY A 157 9.94 25.77 0.65
N PHE A 158 8.96 24.88 0.61
CA PHE A 158 8.96 23.64 -0.13
C PHE A 158 8.90 24.05 -1.60
N SER A 159 9.96 24.71 -2.06
CA SER A 159 10.42 24.52 -3.42
C SER A 159 10.73 23.03 -3.48
N VAL A 160 9.77 22.26 -3.98
CA VAL A 160 10.00 20.88 -4.38
C VAL A 160 11.00 20.99 -5.50
N GLY A 161 12.28 21.02 -5.12
CA GLY A 161 13.40 20.82 -6.01
C GLY A 161 13.24 19.43 -6.61
N TRP A 162 12.51 19.35 -7.72
CA TRP A 162 13.07 18.66 -8.85
C TRP A 162 14.29 19.47 -9.29
N ASP A 163 15.37 19.40 -8.50
CA ASP A 163 16.69 19.71 -9.00
C ASP A 163 16.97 18.62 -10.03
N VAL A 164 16.43 18.84 -11.24
CA VAL A 164 17.13 18.45 -12.46
C VAL A 164 18.55 18.94 -12.22
N PRO A 165 19.57 18.07 -12.18
CA PRO A 165 20.93 18.52 -11.99
C PRO A 165 21.23 19.51 -13.11
N SER A 166 21.17 20.80 -12.77
CA SER A 166 21.53 21.88 -13.64
C SER A 166 23.02 21.69 -13.88
N GLN A 167 23.31 21.30 -15.10
CA GLN A 167 24.64 20.99 -15.57
C GLN A 167 25.51 22.24 -15.39
N GLY A 168 26.38 22.22 -14.38
CA GLY A 168 27.65 22.93 -14.34
C GLY A 168 27.62 24.45 -14.50
N GLY A 169 27.26 25.16 -13.43
CA GLY A 169 27.75 26.52 -13.20
C GLY A 169 29.00 26.46 -12.32
N ALA A 170 30.19 26.38 -12.94
CA ALA A 170 31.47 26.41 -12.24
C ALA A 170 31.70 27.76 -11.54
N GLN A 171 31.90 27.74 -10.22
CA GLN A 171 32.76 28.71 -9.55
C GLN A 171 33.70 27.99 -8.59
N GLY A 172 34.98 28.36 -8.71
CA GLY A 172 36.12 27.65 -8.18
C GLY A 172 36.30 27.79 -6.68
N GLY A 173 36.90 26.75 -6.11
CA GLY A 173 37.33 26.66 -4.73
C GLY A 173 38.32 25.51 -4.60
N VAL A 174 39.58 25.86 -4.77
CA VAL A 174 40.82 25.06 -4.66
C VAL A 174 40.79 24.12 -3.45
N VAL A 175 41.10 22.82 -3.62
CA VAL A 175 42.18 22.03 -2.97
C VAL A 175 42.15 20.58 -3.49
N GLY A 176 43.27 20.09 -4.03
CA GLY A 176 43.73 18.70 -3.80
C GLY A 176 43.39 17.61 -4.82
N GLU A 177 44.19 17.56 -5.90
CA GLU A 177 44.87 16.36 -6.41
C GLU A 177 44.13 15.00 -6.37
N VAL A 178 43.51 14.61 -7.50
CA VAL A 178 43.36 13.19 -7.90
C VAL A 178 43.65 13.08 -9.40
N LEU A 179 44.77 12.45 -9.71
CA LEU A 179 45.21 12.12 -11.07
C LEU A 179 44.27 11.09 -11.74
N GLY A 180 43.88 11.39 -12.98
CA GLY A 180 43.89 10.40 -14.05
C GLY A 180 42.59 9.72 -14.45
N MET A 181 41.66 10.44 -15.11
CA MET A 181 40.75 9.86 -16.12
C MET A 181 40.33 10.95 -17.15
N GLN A 182 41.29 11.51 -17.88
CA GLN A 182 41.02 12.31 -19.09
C GLN A 182 41.29 11.42 -20.31
N GLY A 183 40.23 10.97 -20.98
CA GLY A 183 40.38 10.18 -22.21
C GLY A 183 39.08 9.61 -22.79
N HIS A 184 37.94 9.67 -22.09
CA HIS A 184 36.72 9.00 -22.55
C HIS A 184 35.56 9.93 -22.95
N GLU A 185 35.68 11.24 -22.76
CA GLU A 185 34.62 12.21 -23.12
C GLU A 185 34.72 12.74 -24.57
N GLU A 186 35.91 12.79 -25.16
CA GLU A 186 36.08 13.32 -26.52
C GLU A 186 35.48 12.40 -27.61
N VAL A 187 35.34 11.10 -27.33
CA VAL A 187 34.76 10.14 -28.28
C VAL A 187 33.24 10.29 -28.38
N ILE A 188 32.56 10.65 -27.29
CA ILE A 188 31.10 10.81 -27.27
C ILE A 188 30.70 12.14 -27.93
N ARG A 189 31.51 13.19 -27.78
CA ARG A 189 31.23 14.51 -28.35
C ARG A 189 31.35 14.55 -29.88
N ARG A 190 32.24 13.74 -30.47
CA ARG A 190 32.36 13.62 -31.94
C ARG A 190 31.20 12.85 -32.56
N LYS A 191 30.59 11.91 -31.84
CA LYS A 191 29.51 11.08 -32.39
C LYS A 191 28.16 11.83 -32.51
N ARG A 192 27.85 12.77 -31.61
CA ARG A 192 26.62 13.58 -31.71
C ARG A 192 26.68 14.65 -32.81
N LYS A 193 27.86 15.18 -33.12
CA LYS A 193 27.98 16.24 -34.13
C LYS A 193 27.77 15.73 -35.56
N GLN A 194 27.77 14.41 -35.77
CA GLN A 194 27.60 13.80 -37.09
C GLN A 194 26.13 13.43 -37.38
N GLU A 195 25.27 13.33 -36.37
CA GLU A 195 23.85 12.99 -36.53
C GLU A 195 22.98 14.25 -36.79
N ASP A 196 23.44 15.43 -36.39
CA ASP A 196 22.72 16.70 -36.59
C ASP A 196 22.85 17.30 -38.00
N GLU A 197 23.77 16.78 -38.85
CA GLU A 197 23.92 17.24 -40.25
C GLU A 197 23.08 16.43 -41.27
N GLU A 198 22.53 15.25 -40.91
CA GLU A 198 21.73 14.44 -41.84
C GLU A 198 20.21 14.69 -41.79
N LEU A 199 19.70 15.48 -40.84
CA LEU A 199 18.25 15.75 -40.69
C LEU A 199 17.84 17.19 -41.03
N GLY A 200 18.69 17.93 -41.74
CA GLY A 200 18.38 19.26 -42.28
C GLY A 200 17.36 19.19 -43.42
N GLY A 201 16.07 19.21 -43.11
CA GLY A 201 15.04 19.29 -44.15
C GLY A 201 13.61 19.09 -43.67
N PHE A 202 13.12 19.86 -42.69
CA PHE A 202 11.67 20.05 -42.57
C PHE A 202 11.33 21.49 -42.19
N THR A 203 10.44 22.03 -43.02
CA THR A 203 10.03 23.42 -43.18
C THR A 203 9.37 24.03 -41.95
N SER A 204 9.69 25.30 -41.68
CA SER A 204 9.03 26.19 -40.73
C SER A 204 7.51 26.25 -40.94
N LEU A 205 6.75 26.04 -39.86
CA LEU A 205 5.34 26.41 -39.75
C LEU A 205 5.22 27.72 -38.93
N PRO A 206 4.35 28.65 -39.34
CA PRO A 206 4.21 29.95 -38.67
C PRO A 206 3.43 29.83 -37.36
N ALA A 207 3.80 30.69 -36.41
CA ALA A 207 3.23 30.81 -35.08
C ALA A 207 1.75 31.28 -35.11
N PRO A 208 0.87 30.72 -34.27
CA PRO A 208 -0.46 31.28 -34.07
C PRO A 208 -0.43 32.48 -33.11
N GLU A 209 -1.17 33.53 -33.50
CA GLU A 209 -1.37 34.79 -32.77
C GLU A 209 -2.12 34.63 -31.43
N PRO A 210 -1.95 35.57 -30.48
CA PRO A 210 -2.66 35.57 -29.21
C PRO A 210 -4.09 36.13 -29.37
N VAL A 211 -5.10 35.32 -29.02
CA VAL A 211 -6.50 35.78 -28.92
C VAL A 211 -6.74 36.33 -27.52
N ALA A 212 -7.18 37.59 -27.48
CA ALA A 212 -7.60 38.33 -26.30
C ALA A 212 -9.05 38.01 -25.88
N ASP A 213 -9.28 38.20 -24.57
CA ASP A 213 -10.53 38.51 -23.86
C ASP A 213 -11.76 37.60 -24.02
N SER A 214 -12.17 37.04 -22.88
CA SER A 214 -13.59 36.92 -22.51
C SER A 214 -13.73 36.95 -20.98
N GLN A 215 -14.09 38.12 -20.48
CA GLN A 215 -14.67 38.32 -19.15
C GLN A 215 -15.97 37.51 -19.05
N GLN A 216 -16.12 36.71 -18.00
CA GLN A 216 -17.44 36.22 -17.60
C GLN A 216 -17.61 36.44 -16.10
N ALA A 217 -18.38 37.49 -15.81
CA ALA A 217 -18.99 37.73 -14.53
C ALA A 217 -20.00 36.61 -14.20
N ASN A 218 -19.93 36.09 -12.98
CA ASN A 218 -21.03 35.39 -12.32
C ASN A 218 -20.95 35.79 -10.83
N SER A 219 -21.76 36.74 -10.41
CA SER A 219 -23.10 36.51 -9.86
C SER A 219 -23.05 36.06 -8.40
N THR A 220 -22.90 37.08 -7.55
CA THR A 220 -23.26 37.11 -6.14
C THR A 220 -24.70 36.65 -5.94
N ALA A 221 -24.89 35.56 -5.20
CA ALA A 221 -26.19 35.18 -4.64
C ALA A 221 -26.07 35.17 -3.11
N ASP A 222 -26.63 36.22 -2.51
CA ASP A 222 -26.97 36.31 -1.09
C ASP A 222 -27.91 35.17 -0.69
N PHE A 223 -27.57 34.44 0.38
CA PHE A 223 -28.50 33.60 1.11
C PHE A 223 -28.55 34.02 2.58
N PRO A 224 -29.75 34.18 3.17
CA PRO A 224 -29.90 34.67 4.53
C PRO A 224 -29.55 33.62 5.59
N ARG A 225 -28.82 34.12 6.58
CA ARG A 225 -28.43 33.54 7.86
C ARG A 225 -29.65 33.18 8.71
N SER A 226 -30.00 31.90 8.80
CA SER A 226 -30.88 31.39 9.86
C SER A 226 -30.06 31.08 11.11
N ALA A 227 -30.19 31.94 12.11
CA ALA A 227 -29.83 31.64 13.48
C ALA A 227 -30.73 30.52 14.00
N ASN A 228 -30.15 29.42 14.48
CA ASN A 228 -30.88 28.48 15.31
C ASN A 228 -30.04 28.12 16.54
N SER A 229 -30.70 28.31 17.67
CA SER A 229 -30.19 28.31 19.03
C SER A 229 -30.03 26.89 19.58
N SER A 230 -29.12 26.77 20.56
CA SER A 230 -28.79 25.60 21.37
C SER A 230 -29.98 24.78 21.93
N PRO A 231 -29.76 23.55 22.41
CA PRO A 231 -29.34 23.40 23.81
C PRO A 231 -28.29 22.31 24.09
N SER A 232 -27.41 22.61 25.07
CA SER A 232 -26.57 21.65 25.79
C SER A 232 -27.41 20.60 26.54
N PRO A 233 -26.86 19.39 26.71
CA PRO A 233 -27.05 18.61 27.92
C PRO A 233 -25.74 18.44 28.70
N SER A 234 -25.86 18.74 29.98
CA SER A 234 -24.95 18.57 31.10
C SER A 234 -24.59 17.11 31.39
N ASP A 235 -23.38 16.96 31.96
CA ASP A 235 -22.97 16.04 33.03
C ASP A 235 -23.46 14.59 33.01
N SER A 236 -22.52 13.68 32.78
CA SER A 236 -22.61 12.30 33.27
C SER A 236 -21.23 11.78 33.67
N SER A 237 -20.90 12.05 34.92
CA SER A 237 -19.81 11.44 35.68
C SER A 237 -20.22 10.02 36.11
N PHE A 238 -19.63 9.01 35.48
CA PHE A 238 -19.71 7.62 35.95
C PHE A 238 -18.35 7.19 36.51
N ALA A 239 -18.21 7.32 37.83
CA ALA A 239 -17.23 6.56 38.60
C ALA A 239 -17.81 5.16 38.85
N SER A 240 -17.29 4.15 38.17
CA SER A 240 -17.59 2.74 38.47
C SER A 240 -16.54 2.20 39.43
N THR A 241 -16.87 2.22 40.71
CA THR A 241 -16.24 1.41 41.76
C THR A 241 -16.66 -0.05 41.59
N SER A 242 -15.73 -0.90 41.16
CA SER A 242 -15.91 -2.35 41.12
C SER A 242 -15.62 -2.95 42.50
N SER A 243 -16.68 -3.28 43.25
CA SER A 243 -16.62 -4.10 44.46
C SER A 243 -16.78 -5.59 44.10
N LEU A 244 -15.86 -6.42 44.63
CA LEU A 244 -15.92 -7.88 44.56
C LEU A 244 -16.97 -8.45 45.52
N PRO A 245 -17.76 -9.47 45.15
CA PRO A 245 -18.46 -10.30 46.10
C PRO A 245 -17.58 -11.48 46.57
N SER A 246 -17.33 -11.52 47.87
CA SER A 246 -16.90 -12.72 48.59
C SER A 246 -18.12 -13.59 48.86
N SER A 247 -18.06 -14.89 48.58
CA SER A 247 -19.11 -15.84 48.93
C SER A 247 -18.49 -17.07 49.61
N THR A 248 -18.76 -17.15 50.91
CA THR A 248 -18.62 -18.31 51.79
C THR A 248 -19.64 -19.40 51.44
N PRO A 249 -19.29 -20.69 51.54
CA PRO A 249 -20.26 -21.78 51.43
C PRO A 249 -20.76 -22.20 52.82
N SER A 250 -22.08 -22.37 52.96
CA SER A 250 -22.70 -23.06 54.11
C SER A 250 -23.59 -24.18 53.59
N ALA A 251 -23.35 -25.38 54.14
CA ALA A 251 -24.25 -26.54 54.12
C ALA A 251 -25.64 -26.13 54.70
N SER A 252 -26.79 -26.77 54.43
CA SER A 252 -27.06 -28.22 54.44
C SER A 252 -28.47 -28.52 53.86
N GLU A 253 -28.60 -29.68 53.21
CA GLU A 253 -29.69 -30.67 53.36
C GLU A 253 -31.06 -30.54 52.64
N PRO A 254 -31.79 -31.67 52.46
CA PRO A 254 -32.38 -32.08 51.18
C PRO A 254 -33.92 -32.06 51.18
N ASP A 255 -34.53 -31.95 49.99
CA ASP A 255 -35.72 -32.77 49.70
C ASP A 255 -36.01 -32.90 48.21
N SER A 256 -36.73 -33.97 47.92
CA SER A 256 -36.95 -34.66 46.68
C SER A 256 -38.01 -33.98 45.81
N GLY A 257 -37.64 -33.64 44.58
CA GLY A 257 -38.58 -33.16 43.58
C GLY A 257 -38.02 -33.44 42.19
N ALA A 258 -38.48 -34.53 41.57
CA ALA A 258 -38.07 -34.99 40.25
C ALA A 258 -38.43 -33.94 39.17
N ALA A 259 -37.53 -32.98 38.96
CA ALA A 259 -37.53 -32.08 37.82
C ALA A 259 -36.25 -32.33 37.04
N ASN A 260 -36.42 -32.83 35.81
CA ASN A 260 -35.39 -33.03 34.78
C ASN A 260 -34.13 -32.20 35.04
N SER A 261 -33.10 -32.83 35.57
CA SER A 261 -31.76 -32.27 35.60
C SER A 261 -31.34 -32.11 34.15
N LYS A 262 -31.58 -30.90 33.60
CA LYS A 262 -31.01 -30.48 32.33
C LYS A 262 -29.55 -30.88 32.38
N SER A 263 -29.19 -31.78 31.48
CA SER A 263 -27.85 -32.37 31.46
C SER A 263 -26.86 -31.22 31.53
N LYS A 264 -25.80 -31.38 32.31
CA LYS A 264 -24.70 -30.40 32.37
C LYS A 264 -24.21 -30.03 30.96
N TRP A 265 -24.37 -30.95 30.00
CA TRP A 265 -24.13 -30.73 28.57
C TRP A 265 -25.12 -29.78 27.89
N ASP A 266 -26.38 -29.76 28.29
CA ASP A 266 -27.39 -28.83 27.78
C ASP A 266 -27.17 -27.42 28.31
N GLU A 267 -26.68 -27.27 29.54
CA GLU A 267 -26.24 -25.98 30.08
C GLU A 267 -25.01 -25.44 29.33
N ILE A 268 -24.02 -26.30 29.05
CA ILE A 268 -22.84 -25.93 28.24
C ILE A 268 -23.26 -25.54 26.81
N ARG A 269 -24.18 -26.28 26.19
CA ARG A 269 -24.71 -25.94 24.85
C ARG A 269 -25.49 -24.63 24.85
N ALA A 270 -26.33 -24.40 25.85
CA ALA A 270 -27.07 -23.15 26.01
C ALA A 270 -26.13 -21.96 26.23
N ALA A 271 -25.08 -22.11 27.05
CA ALA A 271 -24.09 -21.08 27.30
C ALA A 271 -23.26 -20.74 26.05
N ASN A 272 -22.78 -21.74 25.30
CA ASN A 272 -22.05 -21.49 24.05
C ASN A 272 -22.93 -20.84 22.97
N SER A 273 -24.23 -21.15 22.90
CA SER A 273 -25.12 -20.54 21.90
C SER A 273 -25.36 -19.04 22.09
N ARG A 274 -25.16 -18.50 23.30
CA ARG A 274 -25.49 -17.10 23.64
C ARG A 274 -24.37 -16.09 23.40
N GLY A 275 -23.17 -16.52 23.00
CA GLY A 275 -22.01 -15.62 22.93
C GLY A 275 -20.90 -16.00 21.95
N VAL A 276 -21.12 -16.96 21.05
CA VAL A 276 -20.13 -17.25 19.99
C VAL A 276 -20.20 -16.14 18.96
N ASN A 277 -19.38 -15.10 19.18
CA ASN A 277 -18.94 -14.24 18.10
C ASN A 277 -18.34 -15.16 17.02
N PRO A 278 -18.74 -15.02 15.75
CA PRO A 278 -18.22 -15.87 14.67
C PRO A 278 -16.70 -15.84 14.74
N SER A 279 -16.09 -17.03 14.78
CA SER A 279 -14.64 -17.12 14.84
C SER A 279 -14.06 -16.35 13.65
N SER A 280 -12.89 -15.72 13.81
CA SER A 280 -12.21 -15.06 12.69
C SER A 280 -12.05 -15.99 11.48
N TRP A 281 -12.01 -17.30 11.71
CA TRP A 281 -12.00 -18.34 10.68
C TRP A 281 -13.34 -18.54 9.96
N ASP A 282 -14.47 -18.37 10.63
CA ASP A 282 -15.79 -18.43 9.99
C ASP A 282 -16.04 -17.21 9.10
N SER A 283 -15.56 -16.03 9.49
CA SER A 283 -15.63 -14.84 8.65
C SER A 283 -14.86 -15.01 7.33
N ILE A 284 -13.70 -15.66 7.36
CA ILE A 284 -12.91 -15.99 6.15
C ILE A 284 -13.66 -17.01 5.29
N ARG A 285 -14.25 -18.06 5.90
CA ARG A 285 -15.01 -19.07 5.17
C ARG A 285 -16.26 -18.47 4.50
N GLN A 286 -17.01 -17.65 5.24
CA GLN A 286 -18.18 -16.94 4.70
C GLN A 286 -17.80 -16.00 3.56
N SER A 287 -16.66 -15.31 3.62
CA SER A 287 -16.23 -14.43 2.53
C SER A 287 -15.88 -15.23 1.27
N HIS A 288 -15.21 -16.38 1.42
CA HIS A 288 -14.90 -17.29 0.31
C HIS A 288 -16.18 -17.88 -0.31
N GLU A 289 -17.15 -18.28 0.52
CA GLU A 289 -18.45 -18.80 0.08
C GLU A 289 -19.22 -17.72 -0.72
N ARG A 290 -19.29 -16.48 -0.21
CA ARG A 290 -19.95 -15.35 -0.89
C ARG A 290 -19.33 -15.06 -2.25
N THR A 291 -18.00 -15.07 -2.31
CA THR A 291 -17.25 -14.82 -3.54
C THR A 291 -17.55 -15.91 -4.58
N ARG A 292 -17.64 -17.18 -4.15
CA ARG A 292 -17.92 -18.30 -5.03
C ARG A 292 -19.36 -18.28 -5.58
N VAL A 293 -20.34 -17.93 -4.75
CA VAL A 293 -21.74 -17.82 -5.18
C VAL A 293 -21.93 -16.64 -6.15
N GLN A 294 -21.29 -15.50 -5.89
CA GLN A 294 -21.36 -14.34 -6.81
C GLN A 294 -20.67 -14.62 -8.15
N ALA A 295 -19.54 -15.33 -8.16
CA ALA A 295 -18.89 -15.74 -9.40
C ALA A 295 -19.78 -16.68 -10.23
N GLY A 296 -20.46 -17.64 -9.59
CA GLY A 296 -21.37 -18.56 -10.27
C GLY A 296 -22.62 -17.90 -10.85
N ALA A 297 -23.19 -16.92 -10.14
CA ALA A 297 -24.38 -16.19 -10.61
C ALA A 297 -24.10 -15.34 -11.86
N ASN A 298 -22.94 -14.69 -11.92
CA ASN A 298 -22.56 -13.87 -13.07
C ASN A 298 -22.20 -14.70 -14.31
N THR A 299 -21.69 -15.92 -14.14
CA THR A 299 -21.41 -16.82 -15.26
C THR A 299 -22.69 -17.42 -15.89
N ALA A 300 -23.73 -17.64 -15.09
CA ALA A 300 -25.00 -18.20 -15.59
C ALA A 300 -25.83 -17.21 -16.43
N GLN A 301 -25.66 -15.90 -16.23
CA GLN A 301 -26.43 -14.86 -16.93
C GLN A 301 -25.83 -14.43 -18.29
N SER A 302 -24.63 -14.87 -18.64
CA SER A 302 -23.89 -14.39 -19.82
C SER A 302 -23.87 -15.38 -21.00
N ARG A 303 -24.74 -16.39 -21.02
CA ARG A 303 -24.70 -17.45 -22.05
C ARG A 303 -25.48 -17.13 -23.35
N ASP A 304 -26.12 -15.97 -23.48
CA ASP A 304 -27.02 -15.68 -24.61
C ASP A 304 -26.72 -14.41 -25.44
N LYS A 305 -25.53 -13.81 -25.34
CA LYS A 305 -25.16 -12.68 -26.24
C LYS A 305 -23.80 -12.88 -26.89
N SER A 306 -23.83 -12.96 -28.22
CA SER A 306 -22.70 -13.01 -29.15
C SER A 306 -21.60 -11.99 -28.85
N PRO A 307 -20.33 -12.32 -29.16
CA PRO A 307 -19.19 -11.50 -28.78
C PRO A 307 -19.08 -10.27 -29.68
N THR A 308 -19.40 -9.09 -29.14
CA THR A 308 -18.90 -7.82 -29.69
C THR A 308 -17.68 -7.43 -28.87
N ALA A 309 -16.53 -7.41 -29.53
CA ALA A 309 -15.23 -7.11 -28.95
C ALA A 309 -15.22 -5.71 -28.34
N ILE A 310 -14.98 -5.64 -27.03
CA ILE A 310 -14.53 -4.42 -26.34
C ILE A 310 -13.20 -4.78 -25.65
N PRO A 311 -12.11 -4.01 -25.87
CA PRO A 311 -10.80 -4.33 -25.34
C PRO A 311 -10.74 -4.05 -23.83
N ALA A 312 -10.70 -5.12 -23.04
CA ALA A 312 -10.46 -5.09 -21.61
C ALA A 312 -8.96 -4.82 -21.32
N TYR A 313 -8.60 -3.54 -21.20
CA TYR A 313 -7.30 -3.11 -20.67
C TYR A 313 -7.30 -3.31 -19.14
N GLY A 314 -6.78 -4.44 -18.65
CA GLY A 314 -6.52 -4.59 -17.22
C GLY A 314 -6.28 -5.99 -16.68
N ASP A 315 -6.81 -7.04 -17.33
CA ASP A 315 -6.78 -8.41 -16.78
C ASP A 315 -5.87 -9.40 -17.54
N SER A 316 -5.24 -8.98 -18.64
CA SER A 316 -4.39 -9.85 -19.47
C SER A 316 -3.26 -10.52 -18.69
N SER A 317 -2.64 -9.82 -17.74
CA SER A 317 -1.55 -10.38 -16.92
C SER A 317 -1.99 -11.58 -16.09
N ARG A 318 -3.22 -11.57 -15.55
CA ARG A 318 -3.72 -12.66 -14.71
C ARG A 318 -4.19 -13.84 -15.56
N THR A 319 -4.74 -13.58 -16.73
CA THR A 319 -5.15 -14.63 -17.68
C THR A 319 -3.93 -15.34 -18.29
N GLU A 320 -2.86 -14.60 -18.60
CA GLU A 320 -1.60 -15.17 -19.08
C GLU A 320 -0.90 -16.04 -18.02
N GLU A 321 -0.89 -15.60 -16.75
CA GLU A 321 -0.36 -16.40 -15.65
C GLU A 321 -1.16 -17.69 -15.42
N GLN A 322 -2.49 -17.62 -15.55
CA GLN A 322 -3.37 -18.79 -15.45
C GLN A 322 -3.12 -19.80 -16.58
N LEU A 323 -3.03 -19.32 -17.82
CA LEU A 323 -2.72 -20.15 -19.00
C LEU A 323 -1.35 -20.82 -18.87
N LYS A 324 -0.36 -20.09 -18.32
CA LYS A 324 0.97 -20.63 -18.09
C LYS A 324 0.98 -21.74 -17.03
N PHE A 325 0.16 -21.61 -15.98
CA PHE A 325 0.02 -22.63 -14.95
C PHE A 325 -0.66 -23.90 -15.49
N ASP A 326 -1.74 -23.74 -16.24
CA ASP A 326 -2.45 -24.87 -16.87
C ASP A 326 -1.57 -25.60 -17.87
N ALA A 327 -0.79 -24.88 -18.70
CA ALA A 327 0.18 -25.49 -19.62
C ALA A 327 1.25 -26.32 -18.89
N MET A 328 1.65 -25.91 -17.68
CA MET A 328 2.64 -26.63 -16.87
C MET A 328 2.06 -27.94 -16.30
N LEU A 329 0.80 -27.91 -15.85
CA LEU A 329 0.06 -29.10 -15.38
C LEU A 329 -0.23 -30.09 -16.52
N GLU A 330 -0.58 -29.59 -17.71
CA GLU A 330 -0.82 -30.43 -18.88
C GLU A 330 0.48 -31.11 -19.34
N ALA A 331 1.61 -30.38 -19.31
CA ALA A 331 2.93 -30.94 -19.59
C ALA A 331 3.29 -32.07 -18.60
N GLU A 332 3.02 -31.89 -17.30
CA GLU A 332 3.26 -32.90 -16.27
C GLU A 332 2.37 -34.15 -16.48
N ARG A 333 1.08 -33.96 -16.81
CA ARG A 333 0.18 -35.09 -17.14
C ARG A 333 0.62 -35.82 -18.40
N SER A 334 1.05 -35.11 -19.44
CA SER A 334 1.52 -35.73 -20.68
C SER A 334 2.80 -36.54 -20.47
N ASN A 335 3.68 -36.09 -19.56
CA ASN A 335 4.93 -36.78 -19.26
C ASN A 335 4.67 -38.10 -18.52
N LYS A 336 3.66 -38.13 -17.64
CA LYS A 336 3.29 -39.33 -16.88
C LYS A 336 2.64 -40.44 -17.72
N HIS A 337 2.09 -40.11 -18.89
CA HIS A 337 1.54 -41.10 -19.82
C HIS A 337 2.57 -41.67 -20.81
N ARG A 338 3.82 -41.18 -20.75
CA ARG A 338 4.90 -41.54 -21.67
C ARG A 338 5.88 -42.57 -21.11
N ASP A 339 5.71 -42.96 -19.86
CA ASP A 339 6.40 -44.08 -19.18
C ASP A 339 5.45 -45.29 -19.06
#